data_AF-A0A3N9XM78-F1
#
_entry.id   AF-A0A3N9XM78-F1
#
_cell.length_a   1.000
_cell.length_b   1.000
_cell.length_c   1.000
_cell.angle_alpha   90.00
_cell.angle_beta   90.00
_cell.angle_gamma   90.00
#
_symmetry.space_group_name_H-M   'P 1'
#
loop_
_entity.id
_entity.type
_entity.pdbx_description
1 polymer ?
#
loop_
_entity_poly.entity_id
_entity_poly.type
_entity_poly.pdbx_seq_one_letter_code
_entity_poly.pdbx_strand_id
1 'polypeptide(L)' 'MAPLIALIVGTALARIAGLVGISALDGWHPALRVGLAVMFTLTAVAHFVGQRRADLIAMVPPRLPRPELLVTVTGVL' A
#
# COMPACT_ATOMS: atom_id res chain seq x y z
N MET A 1 -3.29 -10.36 -2.07
CA MET A 1 -4.48 -9.51 -2.33
C MET A 1 -4.58 -8.26 -1.44
N ALA A 2 -3.92 -8.19 -0.27
CA ALA A 2 -4.07 -7.06 0.66
C ALA A 2 -3.89 -5.65 0.06
N PRO A 3 -2.90 -5.37 -0.82
CA PRO A 3 -2.76 -4.05 -1.44
C PRO A 3 -3.97 -3.65 -2.30
N LEU A 4 -4.47 -4.58 -3.12
CA LEU A 4 -5.66 -4.35 -3.96
C LEU A 4 -6.91 -4.07 -3.12
N ILE A 5 -7.08 -4.81 -2.02
CA ILE A 5 -8.18 -4.58 -1.08
C ILE A 5 -8.06 -3.18 -0.47
N ALA A 6 -6.87 -2.79 -0.01
CA ALA A 6 -6.62 -1.47 0.55
C ALA A 6 -6.91 -0.34 -0.46
N LEU A 7 -6.52 -0.51 -1.71
CA LEU A 7 -6.82 0.42 -2.80
C LEU A 7 -8.33 0.57 -3.03
N ILE A 8 -9.04 -0.55 -3.18
CA ILE A 8 -10.48 -0.56 -3.46
C ILE A 8 -11.26 0.04 -2.28
N VAL A 9 -10.99 -0.45 -1.06
CA VAL A 9 -11.68 0.01 0.15
C VAL A 9 -11.37 1.47 0.43
N GLY A 10 -10.11 1.90 0.36
CA GLY A 10 -9.73 3.29 0.57
C GLY A 10 -10.36 4.24 -0.45
N THR A 11 -10.38 3.83 -1.73
CA THR A 11 -11.05 4.60 -2.79
C THR A 11 -12.56 4.68 -2.58
N ALA A 12 -13.21 3.55 -2.25
CA ALA A 12 -14.65 3.49 -2.04
C ALA A 12 -15.08 4.34 -0.84
N LEU A 13 -14.37 4.26 0.29
CA LEU A 13 -14.63 5.08 1.47
C LEU A 13 -14.44 6.57 1.16
N ALA A 14 -13.36 6.94 0.48
CA ALA A 14 -13.14 8.33 0.06
C ALA A 14 -14.23 8.82 -0.89
N ARG A 15 -14.70 7.97 -1.82
CA ARG A 15 -15.77 8.33 -2.75
C ARG A 15 -17.10 8.54 -2.02
N ILE A 16 -17.45 7.65 -1.08
CA ILE A 16 -18.64 7.78 -0.23
C ILE A 16 -18.57 9.08 0.57
N ALA A 17 -17.41 9.39 1.15
CA ALA A 17 -17.17 10.64 1.88
C ALA A 17 -17.41 11.88 1.00
N GLY A 18 -16.97 11.85 -0.27
CA GLY A 18 -17.28 12.89 -1.25
C GLY A 18 -18.78 13.03 -1.52
N LEU A 19 -19.49 11.92 -1.68
CA LEU A 19 -20.93 11.89 -1.92
C LEU A 19 -21.77 12.44 -0.76
N VAL A 20 -21.28 12.33 0.49
CA VAL A 20 -21.97 12.83 1.69
C VAL A 20 -21.52 14.24 2.12
N GLY A 21 -20.73 14.93 1.29
CA GLY A 21 -20.48 16.37 1.45
C GLY A 21 -19.02 16.79 1.65
N ILE A 22 -18.04 15.88 1.65
CA ILE A 22 -16.63 16.27 1.65
C ILE A 22 -16.22 16.68 0.23
N SER A 23 -16.38 17.97 -0.10
CA SER A 23 -16.13 18.51 -1.44
C SER A 23 -14.72 18.22 -1.98
N ALA A 24 -13.71 18.16 -1.11
CA ALA A 24 -12.34 17.79 -1.49
C ALA A 24 -12.20 16.35 -2.05
N LEU A 25 -13.17 15.48 -1.75
CA LEU A 25 -13.21 14.08 -2.19
C LEU A 25 -14.31 13.83 -3.22
N ASP A 26 -15.06 14.85 -3.64
CA ASP A 26 -16.16 14.70 -4.60
C ASP A 26 -15.65 14.61 -6.05
N GLY A 27 -14.96 13.52 -6.31
CA GLY A 27 -14.42 13.19 -7.62
C GLY A 27 -13.68 11.86 -7.57
N TRP A 28 -13.58 11.21 -8.72
CA TRP A 28 -12.88 9.93 -8.79
C TRP A 28 -11.36 10.07 -8.62
N HIS A 29 -10.75 11.17 -9.11
CA HIS A 29 -9.31 11.39 -8.95
C HIS A 29 -8.89 11.59 -7.47
N PRO A 30 -9.53 12.48 -6.67
CA PRO A 30 -9.19 12.61 -5.25
C PRO A 30 -9.41 11.32 -4.46
N ALA A 31 -10.52 10.61 -4.72
CA ALA A 31 -10.81 9.34 -4.05
C ALA A 31 -9.75 8.27 -4.36
N LEU A 32 -9.33 8.16 -5.63
CA LEU A 32 -8.27 7.23 -6.03
C LEU A 32 -6.92 7.57 -5.39
N ARG A 33 -6.59 8.87 -5.25
CA ARG A 33 -5.37 9.30 -4.55
C ARG A 33 -5.36 8.84 -3.09
N VAL A 34 -6.51 8.91 -2.40
CA VAL A 34 -6.63 8.38 -1.04
C VAL A 34 -6.43 6.87 -1.02
N GLY A 35 -7.06 6.13 -1.94
CA GLY A 35 -6.87 4.68 -2.05
C GLY A 35 -5.41 4.29 -2.29
N LEU A 36 -4.71 5.00 -3.18
CA LEU A 36 -3.28 4.81 -3.42
C LEU A 36 -2.45 5.12 -2.17
N ALA A 37 -2.72 6.24 -1.49
CA ALA A 37 -2.01 6.60 -0.26
C ALA A 37 -2.15 5.52 0.82
N VAL A 38 -3.36 4.98 1.00
CA VAL A 38 -3.61 3.88 1.95
C VAL A 38 -2.87 2.61 1.54
N MET A 39 -2.93 2.23 0.26
CA MET A 39 -2.23 1.06 -0.27
C MET A 39 -0.71 1.18 -0.09
N PHE A 40 -0.12 2.32 -0.46
CA PHE A 40 1.31 2.56 -0.32
C PHE A 40 1.75 2.61 1.15
N THR A 41 0.94 3.18 2.03
CA THR A 41 1.25 3.17 3.48
C THR A 41 1.25 1.75 4.02
N LEU A 42 0.26 0.92 3.68
CA LEU A 42 0.18 -0.46 4.12
C LEU A 42 1.37 -1.29 3.62
N THR A 43 1.75 -1.12 2.36
CA THR A 43 2.88 -1.84 1.75
C THR A 43 4.21 -1.35 2.30
N ALA A 44 4.39 -0.05 2.52
CA ALA A 44 5.56 0.49 3.20
C ALA A 44 5.73 -0.11 4.60
N VAL A 45 4.66 -0.18 5.39
CA VAL A 45 4.72 -0.82 6.72
C VAL A 45 5.16 -2.28 6.61
N ALA A 46 4.68 -3.02 5.61
CA ALA A 46 5.10 -4.42 5.41
C ALA A 46 6.59 -4.54 5.05
N HIS A 47 7.14 -3.63 4.24
CA HIS A 47 8.53 -3.68 3.79
C HIS A 47 9.54 -3.10 4.78
N PHE A 48 9.13 -2.18 5.66
CA PHE A 48 10.05 -1.41 6.50
C PHE A 48 9.91 -1.68 8.00
N VAL A 49 8.87 -2.37 8.48
CA VAL A 49 8.57 -2.46 9.91
C VAL A 49 8.48 -3.89 10.43
N GLY A 50 9.29 -4.18 11.46
CA GLY A 50 9.14 -5.31 12.37
C GLY A 50 9.10 -6.68 11.69
N GLN A 51 8.18 -7.53 12.15
CA GLN A 51 8.10 -8.94 11.78
C GLN A 51 7.80 -9.16 10.29
N ARG A 52 6.91 -8.33 9.70
CA ARG A 52 6.50 -8.52 8.30
C ARG A 52 7.67 -8.37 7.33
N ARG A 53 8.59 -7.44 7.61
CA ARG A 53 9.81 -7.28 6.83
C ARG A 53 10.68 -8.54 6.93
N ALA A 54 10.86 -9.09 8.13
CA ALA A 54 11.65 -10.31 8.33
C ALA A 54 11.06 -11.49 7.56
N ASP A 55 9.72 -11.64 7.58
CA ASP A 55 9.03 -12.68 6.83
C ASP A 55 9.24 -12.52 5.31
N LEU A 56 9.15 -11.29 4.77
CA LEU A 56 9.40 -11.02 3.35
C LEU A 56 10.84 -11.38 2.94
N ILE A 57 11.82 -11.07 3.79
CA ILE A 57 13.23 -11.43 3.56
C ILE A 57 13.40 -12.95 3.54
N ALA A 58 12.74 -13.66 4.47
CA ALA A 58 12.80 -15.12 4.55
C ALA A 58 12.17 -15.83 3.33
N MET A 59 11.27 -15.16 2.62
CA MET A 59 10.68 -15.67 1.37
C MET A 59 11.59 -15.50 0.15
N VAL A 60 12.67 -14.71 0.25
CA VAL A 60 13.57 -14.47 -0.88
C VAL A 60 14.37 -15.75 -1.20
N PRO A 61 14.34 -16.26 -2.44
CA PRO A 61 15.11 -17.45 -2.81
C PRO A 61 16.61 -17.31 -2.55
N PRO A 62 17.31 -18.37 -2.07
CA PRO A 62 18.73 -18.30 -1.72
C PRO A 62 19.67 -17.92 -2.87
N ARG A 63 19.23 -18.12 -4.11
CA ARG A 63 19.98 -17.77 -5.33
C ARG A 63 20.04 -16.27 -5.61
N LEU A 64 19.23 -15.45 -4.93
CA LEU A 64 19.20 -14.01 -5.12
C LEU A 64 20.12 -13.31 -4.10
N PRO A 65 21.01 -12.40 -4.54
CA PRO A 65 21.91 -11.70 -3.64
C PRO A 65 21.15 -10.61 -2.85
N ARG A 66 21.60 -10.36 -1.62
CA ARG A 66 21.16 -9.22 -0.78
C ARG A 66 19.62 -9.14 -0.60
N PRO A 67 18.98 -10.15 0.02
CA PRO A 67 17.53 -10.23 0.15
C PRO A 67 16.92 -9.02 0.88
N GLU A 68 17.62 -8.48 1.88
CA GLU A 68 17.24 -7.26 2.59
C GLU A 68 17.09 -6.06 1.67
N LEU A 69 18.03 -5.88 0.73
CA LEU A 69 18.03 -4.76 -0.20
C LEU A 69 16.94 -4.92 -1.25
N LEU A 70 16.68 -6.15 -1.71
CA LEU A 70 15.58 -6.43 -2.64
C LEU A 70 14.24 -6.04 -2.01
N VAL A 71 13.98 -6.46 -0.77
CA VAL A 71 12.76 -6.09 -0.04
C VAL A 71 12.69 -4.57 0.19
N THR A 72 13.81 -3.91 0.51
CA THR A 72 13.82 -2.45 0.66
C THR A 72 13.49 -1.74 -0.66
N VAL A 73 14.09 -2.15 -1.78
CA VAL A 73 13.86 -1.54 -3.10
C VAL A 73 12.42 -1.75 -3.55
N THR A 74 11.86 -2.96 -3.43
CA THR A 74 10.45 -3.22 -3.80
C THR A 74 9.45 -2.53 -2.87
N GLY A 75 9.88 -2.11 -1.68
CA GLY A 75 9.06 -1.27 -0.81
C GLY A 75 9.08 0.22 -1.18
N VAL A 76 10.09 0.67 -1.95
CA VAL A 76 10.19 2.05 -2.46
C VAL A 76 9.49 2.22 -3.81
N LEU A 77 9.54 1.18 -4.65
CA LEU A 77 8.89 1.12 -5.97
C LEU A 77 7.36 1.00 -5.84
#